data_AF-A0A934D7T7-F1
#
_entry.id   AF-A0A934D7T7-F1
#
_cell.length_a   1.000
_cell.length_b   1.000
_cell.length_c   1.000
_cell.angle_alpha   90.00
_cell.angle_beta   90.00
_cell.angle_gamma   90.00
#
_symmetry.space_group_name_H-M   'P 1'
#
loop_
_entity.id
_entity.type
_entity.pdbx_description
1 polymer ?
#
loop_
_entity_poly.entity_id
_entity_poly.type
_entity_poly.pdbx_seq_one_letter_code
_entity_poly.pdbx_strand_id
1 'polypeptide(L)'
;MRRTALLAALCFGYCALAFAEKPADQAAPKTKLEAFESQTGNVIVRGFSRIAVIPGEYGAVTVESKEFTNAGTGRKEYGVTLEVQRSAERKNTSFIDYDEIDALLAGIDYISKLDRTATRFDNFQADYRTKGDLEFSIFSEDNDVMLAVSSGTIGKVTAYFKVKTLARIRQAIADAKTKIDGLK
;
A
#
# COMPACT_ATOMS: atom_id res chain seq x y z
N MET A 1 8.63 19.80 -83.80
CA MET A 1 8.61 21.10 -83.08
C MET A 1 8.05 20.84 -81.68
N ARG A 2 8.90 20.90 -80.62
CA ARG A 2 8.82 21.86 -79.48
C ARG A 2 7.37 22.08 -78.95
N ARG A 3 7.00 22.00 -77.66
CA ARG A 3 7.67 21.93 -76.35
C ARG A 3 6.57 21.87 -75.24
N THR A 4 6.81 21.14 -74.13
CA THR A 4 6.43 21.41 -72.68
C THR A 4 4.95 21.58 -72.29
N ALA A 5 4.42 21.12 -71.13
CA ALA A 5 4.93 20.98 -69.76
C ALA A 5 4.16 19.84 -69.00
N LEU A 6 4.79 18.91 -68.27
CA LEU A 6 5.21 18.97 -66.85
C LEU A 6 4.11 19.38 -65.83
N LEU A 7 3.55 18.39 -65.12
CA LEU A 7 3.00 18.57 -63.77
C LEU A 7 3.67 17.54 -62.85
N ALA A 8 4.38 18.05 -61.84
CA ALA A 8 5.08 17.27 -60.83
C ALA A 8 4.31 17.28 -59.49
N ALA A 9 4.18 16.07 -58.96
CA ALA A 9 4.09 15.60 -57.57
C ALA A 9 3.87 16.59 -56.41
N LEU A 10 3.02 16.18 -55.44
CA LEU A 10 3.28 16.43 -54.03
C LEU A 10 2.57 15.39 -53.12
N CYS A 11 3.25 14.28 -52.82
CA CYS A 11 2.89 13.39 -51.72
C CYS A 11 3.50 13.96 -50.43
N PHE A 12 2.69 14.59 -49.58
CA PHE A 12 3.09 14.96 -48.23
C PHE A 12 3.16 13.71 -47.36
N GLY A 13 4.38 13.24 -47.09
CA GLY A 13 4.64 12.22 -46.07
C GLY A 13 4.46 12.82 -44.68
N TYR A 14 3.38 12.43 -44.00
CA TYR A 14 3.23 12.63 -42.55
C TYR A 14 4.11 11.59 -41.84
N CYS A 15 5.30 12.01 -41.41
CA CYS A 15 6.11 11.23 -40.48
C CYS A 15 5.51 11.41 -39.08
N ALA A 16 4.76 10.41 -38.60
CA ALA A 16 4.26 10.40 -37.23
C ALA A 16 5.45 10.24 -36.28
N LEU A 17 5.72 11.26 -35.47
CA LEU A 17 6.66 11.18 -34.36
C LEU A 17 6.06 10.24 -33.30
N ALA A 18 6.55 9.00 -33.26
CA ALA A 18 6.33 8.13 -32.11
C ALA A 18 7.16 8.67 -30.94
N PHE A 19 6.50 9.27 -29.95
CA PHE A 19 7.12 9.52 -28.66
C PHE A 19 7.35 8.16 -28.00
N ALA A 20 8.62 7.78 -27.84
CA ALA A 20 9.00 6.67 -26.99
C ALA A 20 8.70 7.07 -25.53
N GLU A 21 7.60 6.58 -24.98
CA GLU A 21 7.28 6.72 -23.57
C GLU A 21 8.37 5.97 -22.79
N LYS A 22 9.18 6.71 -22.03
CA LYS A 22 10.21 6.12 -21.16
C LYS A 22 9.47 5.16 -20.22
N PRO A 23 9.84 3.87 -20.12
CA PRO A 23 9.22 2.96 -19.18
C PRO A 23 9.23 3.63 -17.81
N ALA A 24 8.06 3.67 -17.15
CA ALA A 24 7.98 4.19 -15.79
C ALA A 24 9.06 3.47 -14.96
N ASP A 25 9.99 4.22 -14.37
CA ASP A 25 10.98 3.65 -13.47
C ASP A 25 10.22 2.87 -12.41
N GLN A 26 10.32 1.54 -12.48
CA GLN A 26 9.60 0.66 -11.56
C GLN A 26 10.26 0.90 -10.19
N ALA A 27 9.51 1.52 -9.28
CA ALA A 27 10.05 1.92 -7.98
C ALA A 27 10.69 0.71 -7.29
N ALA A 28 11.90 0.90 -6.75
CA ALA A 28 12.60 -0.16 -6.05
C ALA A 28 11.73 -0.69 -4.88
N PRO A 29 11.72 -2.02 -4.63
CA PRO A 29 11.00 -2.59 -3.51
C PRO A 29 11.40 -1.96 -2.18
N LYS A 30 10.42 -1.63 -1.34
CA LYS A 30 10.65 -0.98 -0.04
C LYS A 30 10.72 -2.01 1.11
N THR A 31 10.11 -3.16 0.90
CA THR A 31 10.02 -4.28 1.85
C THR A 31 10.63 -5.55 1.26
N LYS A 32 11.00 -6.51 2.12
CA LYS A 32 11.48 -7.84 1.72
C LYS A 32 10.39 -8.62 0.99
N LEU A 33 9.13 -8.47 1.41
CA LEU A 33 7.99 -9.08 0.73
C LEU A 33 7.81 -8.54 -0.70
N GLU A 34 7.86 -7.22 -0.90
CA GLU A 34 7.81 -6.63 -2.25
C GLU A 34 9.02 -7.07 -3.08
N ALA A 35 10.21 -7.19 -2.46
CA ALA A 35 11.40 -7.67 -3.15
C ALA A 35 11.20 -9.10 -3.67
N PHE A 36 10.51 -9.95 -2.90
CA PHE A 36 10.08 -11.27 -3.36
C PHE A 36 9.07 -11.21 -4.51
N GLU A 37 8.07 -10.33 -4.43
CA GLU A 37 7.06 -10.20 -5.50
C GLU A 37 7.67 -9.70 -6.81
N SER A 38 8.75 -8.92 -6.74
CA SER A 38 9.46 -8.39 -7.91
C SER A 38 10.40 -9.40 -8.60
N GLN A 39 10.64 -10.59 -8.00
CA GLN A 39 11.55 -11.58 -8.58
C GLN A 39 10.97 -12.17 -9.87
N THR A 40 11.70 -12.01 -10.96
CA THR A 40 11.38 -12.65 -12.25
C THR A 40 12.16 -13.95 -12.41
N GLY A 41 11.63 -14.90 -13.19
CA GLY A 41 12.30 -16.18 -13.47
C GLY A 41 12.37 -17.16 -12.29
N ASN A 42 11.73 -16.82 -11.17
CA ASN A 42 11.66 -17.65 -9.97
C ASN A 42 10.20 -18.04 -9.68
N VAL A 43 9.97 -19.26 -9.22
CA VAL A 43 8.66 -19.66 -8.70
C VAL A 43 8.57 -19.23 -7.24
N ILE A 44 7.64 -18.32 -6.94
CA ILE A 44 7.37 -17.85 -5.58
C ILE A 44 6.06 -18.48 -5.08
N VAL A 45 6.15 -19.33 -4.06
CA VAL A 45 5.00 -19.93 -3.38
C VAL A 45 4.51 -18.94 -2.32
N ARG A 46 3.24 -18.54 -2.39
CA ARG A 46 2.62 -17.58 -1.48
C ARG A 46 1.61 -18.28 -0.56
N GLY A 47 2.01 -18.50 0.69
CA GLY A 47 1.09 -18.85 1.77
C GLY A 47 0.44 -17.60 2.33
N PHE A 48 -0.86 -17.66 2.60
CA PHE A 48 -1.58 -16.56 3.25
C PHE A 48 -2.71 -17.06 4.15
N SER A 49 -3.05 -16.27 5.15
CA SER A 49 -4.25 -16.50 5.97
C SER A 49 -4.89 -15.16 6.28
N ARG A 50 -6.17 -15.03 5.97
CA ARG A 50 -6.96 -13.86 6.35
C ARG A 50 -7.23 -13.91 7.84
N ILE A 51 -6.82 -12.86 8.54
CA ILE A 51 -6.98 -12.75 9.99
C ILE A 51 -8.27 -12.01 10.32
N ALA A 52 -8.51 -10.88 9.66
CA ALA A 52 -9.72 -10.09 9.88
C ALA A 52 -10.06 -9.22 8.67
N VAL A 53 -11.36 -8.90 8.56
CA VAL A 53 -11.88 -7.78 7.77
C VAL A 53 -12.55 -6.83 8.74
N ILE A 54 -12.12 -5.57 8.75
CA ILE A 54 -12.55 -4.57 9.71
C ILE A 54 -13.24 -3.45 8.93
N PRO A 55 -14.59 -3.39 8.97
CA PRO A 55 -15.32 -2.30 8.33
C PRO A 55 -15.13 -1.00 9.11
N GLY A 56 -15.05 0.10 8.38
CA GLY A 56 -15.04 1.46 8.90
C GLY A 56 -16.32 2.22 8.57
N GLU A 57 -16.31 3.52 8.85
CA GLU A 57 -17.36 4.44 8.44
C GLU A 57 -17.37 4.58 6.91
N TYR A 58 -16.17 4.66 6.32
CA TYR A 58 -15.98 4.73 4.87
C TYR A 58 -14.85 3.81 4.44
N GLY A 59 -15.20 2.60 4.02
CA GLY A 59 -14.26 1.59 3.56
C GLY A 59 -14.00 0.49 4.59
N ALA A 60 -12.96 -0.29 4.37
CA ALA A 60 -12.54 -1.40 5.22
C ALA A 60 -11.04 -1.61 5.16
N VAL A 61 -10.51 -2.29 6.18
CA VAL A 61 -9.14 -2.81 6.22
C VAL A 61 -9.20 -4.33 6.34
N THR A 62 -8.51 -5.03 5.44
CA THR A 62 -8.30 -6.47 5.52
C THR A 62 -6.88 -6.76 5.95
N VAL A 63 -6.71 -7.56 7.00
CA VAL A 63 -5.41 -7.97 7.54
C VAL A 63 -5.15 -9.43 7.21
N GLU A 64 -4.01 -9.72 6.59
CA GLU A 64 -3.59 -11.09 6.26
C GLU A 64 -2.15 -11.34 6.70
N SER A 65 -1.86 -12.53 7.23
CA SER A 65 -0.49 -13.02 7.41
C SER A 65 0.02 -13.62 6.11
N LYS A 66 1.32 -13.44 5.80
CA LYS A 66 1.97 -13.93 4.57
C LYS A 66 3.24 -14.75 4.88
N GLU A 67 3.44 -15.81 4.11
CA GLU A 67 4.72 -16.51 3.93
C GLU A 67 5.02 -16.57 2.44
N PHE A 68 6.18 -16.04 2.01
CA PHE A 68 6.67 -16.20 0.65
C PHE A 68 7.89 -17.13 0.64
N THR A 69 7.84 -18.17 -0.19
CA THR A 69 8.94 -19.13 -0.35
C THR A 69 9.42 -19.11 -1.80
N ASN A 70 10.71 -18.88 -2.04
CA ASN A 70 11.32 -19.05 -3.35
C ASN A 70 11.59 -20.55 -3.54
N ALA A 71 10.89 -21.20 -4.48
CA ALA A 71 10.92 -22.65 -4.64
C ALA A 71 12.29 -23.18 -5.10
N GLY A 72 13.10 -22.36 -5.79
CA GLY A 72 14.42 -22.75 -6.27
C GLY A 72 15.50 -22.71 -5.17
N THR A 73 15.34 -21.84 -4.18
CA THR A 73 16.35 -21.63 -3.11
C THR A 73 15.89 -22.10 -1.74
N GLY A 74 14.59 -22.32 -1.55
CA GLY A 74 13.98 -22.58 -0.24
C GLY A 74 13.95 -21.36 0.70
N ARG A 75 14.45 -20.19 0.28
CA ARG A 75 14.43 -18.98 1.09
C ARG A 75 12.99 -18.55 1.37
N LYS A 76 12.71 -18.23 2.63
CA LYS A 76 11.40 -17.77 3.10
C LYS A 76 11.46 -16.33 3.62
N GLU A 77 10.38 -15.59 3.39
CA GLU A 77 10.12 -14.31 4.04
C GLU A 77 8.70 -14.31 4.60
N TYR A 78 8.51 -13.55 5.68
CA TYR A 78 7.25 -13.47 6.40
C TYR A 78 6.86 -12.03 6.64
N GLY A 79 5.56 -11.78 6.76
CA GLY A 79 5.06 -10.50 7.18
C GLY A 79 3.54 -10.41 7.10
N VAL A 80 3.03 -9.20 7.15
CA VAL A 80 1.59 -8.91 7.16
C VAL A 80 1.27 -8.01 5.97
N THR A 81 0.08 -8.19 5.40
CA THR A 81 -0.48 -7.23 4.45
C THR A 81 -1.72 -6.57 5.02
N LEU A 82 -1.84 -5.27 4.76
CA LEU A 82 -3.06 -4.51 5.01
C LEU A 82 -3.61 -4.02 3.66
N GLU A 83 -4.72 -4.62 3.22
CA GLU A 83 -5.49 -4.11 2.09
C GLU A 83 -6.48 -3.06 2.61
N VAL A 84 -6.31 -1.82 2.17
CA VAL A 84 -7.24 -0.73 2.44
C VAL A 84 -8.18 -0.61 1.25
N GLN A 85 -9.48 -0.69 1.53
CA GLN A 85 -10.53 -0.64 0.52
C GLN A 85 -11.47 0.53 0.80
N ARG A 86 -11.73 1.38 -0.20
CA ARG A 86 -12.77 2.43 -0.12
C ARG A 86 -14.04 2.05 -0.87
N SER A 87 -13.92 1.29 -1.95
CA SER A 87 -15.01 0.70 -2.73
C SER A 87 -14.56 -0.60 -3.38
N ALA A 88 -15.45 -1.32 -4.07
CA ALA A 88 -15.09 -2.55 -4.78
C ALA A 88 -13.91 -2.37 -5.76
N GLU A 89 -13.86 -1.22 -6.43
CA GLU A 89 -12.85 -0.90 -7.46
C GLU A 89 -11.67 -0.09 -6.93
N ARG A 90 -11.78 0.49 -5.73
CA ARG A 90 -10.70 1.27 -5.11
C ARG A 90 -10.17 0.60 -3.86
N LYS A 91 -9.08 -0.14 -4.06
CA LYS A 91 -8.29 -0.78 -3.01
C LYS A 91 -6.80 -0.69 -3.29
N ASN A 92 -6.00 -0.73 -2.23
CA ASN A 92 -4.55 -0.77 -2.30
C ASN A 92 -4.02 -1.59 -1.13
N THR A 93 -2.89 -2.27 -1.32
CA THR A 93 -2.32 -3.19 -0.32
C THR A 93 -0.91 -2.76 0.03
N SER A 94 -0.67 -2.58 1.34
CA SER A 94 0.64 -2.31 1.89
C SER A 94 1.25 -3.58 2.46
N PHE A 95 2.58 -3.73 2.33
CA PHE A 95 3.35 -4.85 2.87
C PHE A 95 4.12 -4.40 4.11
N ILE A 96 4.19 -5.28 5.10
CA ILE A 96 4.87 -5.03 6.37
C ILE A 96 5.75 -6.23 6.64
N ASP A 97 7.07 -6.03 6.60
CA ASP A 97 8.01 -7.10 6.92
C ASP A 97 7.86 -7.53 8.38
N TYR A 98 8.16 -8.80 8.67
CA TYR A 98 8.01 -9.35 10.01
C TYR A 98 8.74 -8.55 11.10
N ASP A 99 9.94 -8.06 10.80
CA ASP A 99 10.75 -7.25 11.73
C ASP A 99 10.22 -5.83 11.97
N GLU A 100 9.24 -5.37 11.17
CA GLU A 100 8.58 -4.07 11.37
C GLU A 100 7.31 -4.16 12.23
N ILE A 101 6.77 -5.36 12.46
CA ILE A 101 5.44 -5.52 13.08
C ILE A 101 5.41 -4.98 14.51
N ASP A 102 6.46 -5.23 15.31
CA ASP A 102 6.49 -4.76 16.71
C ASP A 102 6.54 -3.23 16.80
N ALA A 103 7.31 -2.58 15.92
CA ALA A 103 7.35 -1.13 15.82
C ALA A 103 6.00 -0.56 15.38
N LEU A 104 5.32 -1.22 14.43
CA LEU A 104 3.97 -0.85 14.00
C LEU A 104 2.96 -0.94 15.15
N LEU A 105 2.96 -2.03 15.92
CA LEU A 105 2.07 -2.20 17.07
C LEU A 105 2.32 -1.12 18.12
N ALA A 106 3.58 -0.82 18.42
CA ALA A 106 3.96 0.25 19.35
C ALA A 106 3.54 1.65 18.85
N GLY A 107 3.68 1.90 17.55
CA GLY A 107 3.23 3.13 16.91
C GLY A 107 1.72 3.31 17.02
N ILE A 108 0.96 2.26 16.74
CA ILE A 108 -0.50 2.23 16.92
C ILE A 108 -0.88 2.49 18.39
N ASP A 109 -0.18 1.86 19.33
CA ASP A 109 -0.40 2.08 20.77
C ASP A 109 -0.18 3.53 21.18
N TYR A 110 0.86 4.17 20.64
CA TYR A 110 1.15 5.58 20.92
C TYR A 110 0.04 6.48 20.40
N ILE A 111 -0.29 6.38 19.10
CA ILE A 111 -1.31 7.26 18.50
C ILE A 111 -2.70 7.01 19.10
N SER A 112 -3.04 5.78 19.52
CA SER A 112 -4.35 5.47 20.11
C SER A 112 -4.69 6.25 21.39
N LYS A 113 -3.67 6.82 22.04
CA LYS A 113 -3.79 7.58 23.29
C LYS A 113 -3.88 9.08 23.07
N LEU A 114 -3.63 9.56 21.85
CA LEU A 114 -3.69 10.98 21.56
C LEU A 114 -5.15 11.44 21.46
N ASP A 115 -5.40 12.62 22.01
CA ASP A 115 -6.68 13.31 21.95
C ASP A 115 -6.45 14.79 21.61
N ARG A 116 -7.51 15.59 21.68
CA ARG A 116 -7.44 17.03 21.37
C ARG A 116 -6.50 17.83 22.28
N THR A 117 -6.08 17.28 23.41
CA THR A 117 -5.14 17.91 24.34
C THR A 117 -3.67 17.60 24.01
N ALA A 118 -3.41 16.79 22.97
CA ALA A 118 -2.07 16.44 22.53
C ALA A 118 -1.21 17.66 22.17
N THR A 119 -1.84 18.77 21.77
CA THR A 119 -1.16 20.04 21.51
C THR A 119 -1.98 21.23 22.02
N ARG A 120 -1.40 22.44 21.97
CA ARG A 120 -2.11 23.69 22.33
C ARG A 120 -2.84 24.34 21.15
N PHE A 121 -2.79 23.75 19.96
CA PHE A 121 -3.46 24.29 18.77
C PHE A 121 -4.89 23.75 18.64
N ASP A 122 -5.73 24.47 17.90
CA ASP A 122 -7.15 24.11 17.71
C ASP A 122 -7.34 22.74 17.05
N ASN A 123 -6.40 22.36 16.19
CA ASN A 123 -6.40 21.10 15.46
C ASN A 123 -5.06 20.37 15.65
N PHE A 124 -5.11 19.04 15.61
CA PHE A 124 -3.92 18.19 15.61
C PHE A 124 -4.06 17.05 14.60
N GLN A 125 -2.91 16.55 14.15
CA GLN A 125 -2.80 15.32 13.40
C GLN A 125 -1.53 14.59 13.84
N ALA A 126 -1.61 13.27 13.94
CA ALA A 126 -0.47 12.41 14.20
C ALA A 126 -0.49 11.22 13.24
N ASP A 127 0.64 10.99 12.57
CA ASP A 127 0.80 9.95 11.56
C ASP A 127 1.85 8.93 12.00
N TYR A 128 1.56 7.64 11.82
CA TYR A 128 2.54 6.56 11.82
C TYR A 128 2.62 5.94 10.43
N ARG A 129 3.83 5.79 9.88
CA ARG A 129 4.07 5.26 8.53
C ARG A 129 5.02 4.06 8.56
N THR A 130 4.72 3.03 7.74
CA THR A 130 5.63 1.89 7.50
C THR A 130 6.44 2.10 6.22
N LYS A 131 7.43 1.23 5.97
CA LYS A 131 8.18 1.24 4.70
C LYS A 131 7.30 0.93 3.49
N GLY A 132 6.35 0.00 3.62
CA GLY A 132 5.44 -0.42 2.55
C GLY A 132 4.24 0.51 2.33
N ASP A 133 4.39 1.81 2.58
CA ASP A 133 3.39 2.86 2.33
C ASP A 133 2.04 2.70 3.06
N LEU A 134 2.04 2.02 4.21
CA LEU A 134 0.90 2.04 5.12
C LEU A 134 1.00 3.28 6.02
N GLU A 135 -0.11 3.99 6.20
CA GLU A 135 -0.21 5.13 7.11
C GLU A 135 -1.46 5.02 7.98
N PHE A 136 -1.25 5.13 9.29
CA PHE A 136 -2.31 5.41 10.26
C PHE A 136 -2.22 6.87 10.64
N SER A 137 -3.28 7.62 10.39
CA SER A 137 -3.39 9.03 10.75
C SER A 137 -4.58 9.23 11.67
N ILE A 138 -4.35 9.80 12.84
CA ILE A 138 -5.43 10.32 13.69
C ILE A 138 -5.43 11.82 13.64
N PHE A 139 -6.61 12.41 13.57
CA PHE A 139 -6.75 13.85 13.42
C PHE A 139 -8.02 14.34 14.10
N SER A 140 -7.97 15.58 14.57
CA SER A 140 -9.15 16.27 15.08
C SER A 140 -10.09 16.66 13.93
N GLU A 141 -11.36 16.32 14.05
CA GLU A 141 -12.42 16.75 13.14
C GLU A 141 -13.56 17.35 13.97
N ASP A 142 -13.82 18.65 13.82
CA ASP A 142 -14.77 19.41 14.64
C ASP A 142 -14.56 19.23 16.15
N ASN A 143 -15.39 18.41 16.81
CA ASN A 143 -15.32 18.06 18.23
C ASN A 143 -14.92 16.60 18.49
N ASP A 144 -14.62 15.83 17.44
CA ASP A 144 -14.26 14.42 17.51
C ASP A 144 -12.79 14.20 17.11
N VAL A 145 -12.32 12.97 17.29
CA VAL A 145 -11.05 12.49 16.75
C VAL A 145 -11.36 11.32 15.82
N MET A 146 -10.83 11.40 14.61
CA MET A 146 -11.05 10.42 13.55
C MET A 146 -9.78 9.65 13.24
N LEU A 147 -9.93 8.46 12.69
CA LEU A 147 -8.85 7.61 12.19
C LEU A 147 -8.97 7.48 10.67
N ALA A 148 -7.91 7.83 9.96
CA ALA A 148 -7.69 7.45 8.58
C ALA A 148 -6.62 6.34 8.52
N VAL A 149 -6.91 5.28 7.78
CA VAL A 149 -5.92 4.26 7.42
C VAL A 149 -5.75 4.30 5.92
N SER A 150 -4.53 4.42 5.44
CA SER A 150 -4.26 4.54 4.01
C SER A 150 -3.10 3.67 3.55
N SER A 151 -3.19 3.25 2.29
CA SER A 151 -2.23 2.36 1.65
C SER A 151 -1.80 2.91 0.30
N GLY A 152 -0.48 2.88 0.07
CA GLY A 152 0.17 3.18 -1.20
C GLY A 152 0.51 4.65 -1.41
N THR A 153 1.53 4.89 -2.23
CA THR A 153 1.92 6.24 -2.69
C THR A 153 1.17 6.63 -3.96
N ILE A 154 1.25 5.80 -5.01
CA ILE A 154 0.53 6.00 -6.28
C ILE A 154 -0.81 5.28 -6.17
N GLY A 155 -1.91 5.97 -6.50
CA GLY A 155 -3.25 5.42 -6.30
C GLY A 155 -3.55 5.17 -4.82
N LYS A 156 -3.08 6.06 -3.92
CA LYS A 156 -3.34 6.01 -2.48
C LYS A 156 -4.84 5.81 -2.21
N VAL A 157 -5.16 4.79 -1.42
CA VAL A 157 -6.53 4.52 -0.96
C VAL A 157 -6.58 4.77 0.54
N THR A 158 -7.59 5.51 0.99
CA THR A 158 -7.84 5.81 2.39
C THR A 158 -9.21 5.32 2.80
N ALA A 159 -9.29 4.62 3.93
CA ALA A 159 -10.51 4.28 4.64
C ALA A 159 -10.57 5.04 5.97
N TYR A 160 -11.78 5.37 6.40
CA TYR A 160 -12.03 6.19 7.60
C TYR A 160 -12.79 5.40 8.67
N PHE A 161 -12.44 5.63 9.93
CA PHE A 161 -12.92 4.91 11.08
C PHE A 161 -13.07 5.83 12.29
N LYS A 162 -13.88 5.42 13.26
CA LYS A 162 -13.79 5.95 14.63
C LYS A 162 -12.51 5.43 15.30
N VAL A 163 -11.88 6.25 16.14
CA VAL A 163 -10.62 5.91 16.84
C VAL A 163 -10.73 4.62 17.64
N LYS A 164 -11.90 4.31 18.24
CA LYS A 164 -12.15 3.04 18.94
C LYS A 164 -11.88 1.79 18.09
N THR A 165 -12.02 1.88 16.77
CA THR A 165 -11.77 0.75 15.85
C THR A 165 -10.28 0.43 15.74
N LEU A 166 -9.40 1.37 16.08
CA LEU A 166 -7.95 1.18 16.05
C LEU A 166 -7.52 -0.01 16.92
N ALA A 167 -8.16 -0.22 18.07
CA ALA A 167 -7.88 -1.37 18.95
C ALA A 167 -8.12 -2.71 18.26
N ARG A 168 -9.17 -2.82 17.42
CA ARG A 168 -9.45 -4.02 16.63
C ARG A 168 -8.44 -4.24 15.52
N ILE A 169 -8.01 -3.18 14.84
CA ILE A 169 -6.99 -3.25 13.79
C ILE A 169 -5.65 -3.68 14.40
N ARG A 170 -5.26 -3.07 15.52
CA ARG A 170 -4.07 -3.46 16.29
C ARG A 170 -4.12 -4.93 16.67
N GLN A 171 -5.23 -5.41 17.22
CA GLN A 171 -5.37 -6.80 17.63
C GLN A 171 -5.24 -7.75 16.44
N ALA A 172 -5.86 -7.44 15.30
CA ALA A 172 -5.74 -8.25 14.09
C ALA A 172 -4.29 -8.33 13.58
N ILE A 173 -3.50 -7.26 13.69
CA ILE A 173 -2.07 -7.28 13.35
C ILE A 173 -1.29 -8.15 14.33
N ALA A 174 -1.57 -8.07 15.63
CA ALA A 174 -0.94 -8.90 16.65
C ALA A 174 -1.28 -10.39 16.48
N ASP A 175 -2.53 -10.71 16.13
CA ASP A 175 -2.98 -12.07 15.82
C ASP A 175 -2.29 -12.58 14.55
N ALA A 176 -2.13 -11.73 13.53
CA ALA A 176 -1.36 -12.05 12.33
C ALA A 176 0.09 -12.38 12.65
N LYS A 177 0.74 -11.60 13.53
CA LYS A 177 2.08 -11.89 14.02
C LYS A 177 2.15 -13.23 14.75
N THR A 178 1.22 -13.47 15.67
CA THR A 178 1.13 -14.72 16.43
C THR A 178 0.97 -15.93 15.50
N LYS A 179 0.18 -15.79 14.43
CA LYS A 179 0.03 -16.82 13.40
C LYS A 179 1.36 -17.11 12.69
N ILE A 180 2.13 -16.09 12.37
CA ILE A 180 3.47 -16.24 11.75
C ILE A 180 4.46 -16.86 12.73
N ASP A 181 4.44 -16.45 13.99
CA ASP A 181 5.31 -16.96 15.05
C ASP A 181 5.16 -18.48 15.22
N GLY A 182 3.94 -19.01 15.06
CA GLY A 182 3.68 -20.46 15.10
C GLY A 182 4.13 -21.24 13.85
N LEU A 183 4.64 -20.56 12.81
CA LEU A 183 5.13 -21.18 11.57
C LEU A 183 6.66 -21.11 11.41
N LYS A 184 7.32 -20.28 12.21
CA LYS A 184 8.78 -20.13 12.23
C LYS A 184 9.42 -21.16 13.16
#